data_AF-A0A9J6CX31-F1
#
_entry.id   AF-A0A9J6CX31-F1
#
_cell.length_a   1.000
_cell.length_b   1.000
_cell.length_c   1.000
_cell.angle_alpha   90.00
_cell.angle_beta   90.00
_cell.angle_gamma   90.00
#
_symmetry.space_group_name_H-M   'P 1'
#
loop_
_entity.id
_entity.type
_entity.pdbx_description
1 polymer ?
#
loop_
_entity_poly.entity_id
_entity_poly.type
_entity_poly.pdbx_seq_one_letter_code
_entity_poly.pdbx_strand_id
1 'polypeptide(L)'
;MKPYKPAEDVKDKVKLLTRCISEFGHDIPSSELMNVKCVDDVVEYFSTPVEGLSPYESFVQRKDQLPKNLHVIPNYVRFNPETDTFFGGVNAYPGTSTIVTGLKAKKKFKGYTSSPTWPYITTST
;
A
#
# COMPACT_ATOMS: atom_id res chain seq x y z
N MET A 1 21.61 -33.79 -14.96
CA MET A 1 21.16 -33.38 -13.61
C MET A 1 22.24 -33.84 -12.63
N LYS A 2 23.10 -32.94 -12.13
CA LYS A 2 24.19 -33.33 -11.21
C LYS A 2 23.60 -33.60 -9.82
N PRO A 3 24.09 -34.60 -9.07
CA PRO A 3 23.58 -34.92 -7.74
C PRO A 3 23.85 -33.79 -6.74
N TYR A 4 22.85 -33.53 -5.89
CA TYR A 4 22.75 -32.42 -4.95
C TYR A 4 23.60 -32.65 -3.69
N LYS A 5 24.42 -31.66 -3.33
CA LYS A 5 25.18 -31.62 -2.06
C LYS A 5 24.65 -30.44 -1.24
N PRO A 6 23.95 -30.68 -0.11
CA PRO A 6 23.51 -29.60 0.77
C PRO A 6 24.74 -28.85 1.32
N ALA A 7 24.58 -27.57 1.68
CA ALA A 7 25.62 -26.84 2.41
C ALA A 7 25.96 -27.61 3.69
N GLU A 8 27.15 -28.22 3.74
CA GLU A 8 27.54 -29.18 4.78
C GLU A 8 27.76 -28.53 6.15
N ASP A 9 27.89 -27.19 6.21
CA ASP A 9 28.05 -26.43 7.46
C ASP A 9 27.07 -25.24 7.54
N VAL A 10 26.31 -25.20 8.64
CA VAL A 10 25.34 -24.13 8.96
C VAL A 10 26.06 -22.79 9.13
N LYS A 11 27.30 -22.78 9.64
CA LYS A 11 28.06 -21.54 9.87
C LYS A 11 28.39 -20.83 8.57
N ASP A 12 28.78 -21.58 7.55
CA ASP A 12 29.11 -21.02 6.23
C ASP A 12 27.87 -20.50 5.52
N LYS A 13 26.73 -21.21 5.64
CA LYS A 13 25.44 -20.71 5.15
C LYS A 13 25.09 -19.37 5.80
N VAL A 14 25.15 -19.28 7.12
CA VAL A 14 24.84 -18.02 7.84
C VAL A 14 25.78 -16.91 7.39
N LYS A 15 27.09 -17.16 7.33
CA LYS A 15 28.09 -16.16 6.92
C LYS A 15 27.85 -15.64 5.50
N LEU A 16 27.48 -16.52 4.57
CA LEU A 16 27.14 -16.15 3.20
C LEU A 16 25.88 -15.28 3.15
N LEU A 17 24.79 -15.72 3.79
CA LEU A 17 23.53 -14.98 3.80
C LEU A 17 23.68 -13.61 4.49
N THR A 18 24.38 -13.52 5.61
CA THR A 18 24.64 -12.24 6.28
C THR A 18 25.38 -11.26 5.38
N ARG A 19 26.36 -11.74 4.58
CA ARG A 19 27.05 -10.89 3.61
C ARG A 19 26.11 -10.43 2.51
N CYS A 20 25.33 -11.34 1.91
CA CYS A 20 24.37 -10.98 0.86
C CYS A 20 23.35 -9.95 1.36
N ILE A 21 22.79 -10.12 2.57
CA ILE A 21 21.83 -9.17 3.17
C ILE A 21 22.48 -7.79 3.34
N SER A 22 23.73 -7.73 3.77
CA SER A 22 24.45 -6.47 3.95
C SER A 22 24.79 -5.78 2.62
N GLU A 23 25.12 -6.53 1.58
CA GLU A 23 25.48 -5.99 0.26
C GLU A 23 24.24 -5.53 -0.53
N PHE A 24 23.16 -6.31 -0.53
CA PHE A 24 21.94 -6.01 -1.29
C PHE A 24 20.92 -5.18 -0.51
N GLY A 25 21.08 -5.03 0.81
CA GLY A 25 20.13 -4.33 1.67
C GLY A 25 18.74 -4.99 1.71
N HIS A 26 18.64 -6.28 1.35
CA HIS A 26 17.40 -7.04 1.30
C HIS A 26 17.49 -8.23 2.26
N ASP A 27 16.59 -8.25 3.25
CA ASP A 27 16.57 -9.29 4.28
C ASP A 27 15.83 -10.54 3.81
N ILE A 28 16.19 -11.69 4.39
CA ILE A 28 15.57 -12.98 4.09
C ILE A 28 14.67 -13.39 5.25
N PRO A 29 13.35 -13.50 5.05
CA PRO A 29 12.44 -13.88 6.12
C PRO A 29 12.66 -15.34 6.55
N SER A 30 12.38 -15.63 7.83
CA SER A 30 12.57 -16.98 8.41
C SER A 30 11.81 -18.08 7.67
N SER A 31 10.69 -17.75 7.02
CA SER A 31 9.92 -18.68 6.19
C SER A 31 10.70 -19.16 4.96
N GLU A 32 11.52 -18.29 4.36
CA GLU A 32 12.27 -18.58 3.13
C GLU A 32 13.64 -19.24 3.41
N LEU A 33 14.16 -19.13 4.65
CA LEU A 33 15.43 -19.77 5.02
C LEU A 33 15.45 -21.29 4.84
N MET A 34 14.27 -21.93 4.92
CA MET A 34 14.09 -23.37 4.68
C MET A 34 14.18 -23.72 3.18
N ASN A 35 13.81 -22.79 2.31
CA ASN A 35 13.83 -22.97 0.85
C ASN A 35 15.23 -22.81 0.28
N VAL A 36 16.07 -21.98 0.90
CA VAL A 36 17.47 -21.77 0.50
C VAL A 36 18.34 -22.97 0.87
N LYS A 37 18.59 -23.87 -0.08
CA LYS A 37 19.36 -25.10 0.12
C LYS A 37 20.70 -25.08 -0.61
N CYS A 38 20.73 -24.46 -1.78
CA CYS A 38 21.88 -24.31 -2.65
C CYS A 38 22.23 -22.85 -2.90
N VAL A 39 23.41 -22.61 -3.47
CA VAL A 39 23.84 -21.27 -3.91
C VAL A 39 22.94 -20.77 -5.03
N ASP A 40 22.48 -21.65 -5.92
CA ASP A 40 21.54 -21.30 -7.00
C ASP A 40 20.23 -20.71 -6.44
N ASP A 41 19.70 -21.25 -5.34
CA ASP A 41 18.48 -20.72 -4.69
C ASP A 41 18.71 -19.30 -4.12
N VAL A 42 19.92 -19.02 -3.61
CA VAL A 42 20.30 -17.68 -3.15
C VAL A 42 20.33 -16.72 -4.33
N VAL A 43 20.92 -17.14 -5.44
CA VAL A 43 21.00 -16.32 -6.66
C VAL A 43 19.60 -16.05 -7.20
N GLU A 44 18.72 -17.05 -7.26
CA GLU A 44 17.34 -16.89 -7.71
C GLU A 44 16.56 -15.93 -6.80
N TYR A 45 16.68 -16.07 -5.48
CA TYR A 45 16.04 -15.18 -4.51
C TYR A 45 16.43 -13.71 -4.72
N PHE A 46 17.73 -13.42 -4.74
CA PHE A 46 18.21 -12.04 -4.91
C PHE A 46 18.08 -11.50 -6.34
N SER A 47 17.87 -12.36 -7.34
CA SER A 47 17.56 -11.93 -8.71
C SER A 47 16.10 -11.56 -8.91
N THR A 48 15.21 -11.98 -8.01
CA THR A 48 13.77 -11.73 -8.10
C THR A 48 13.44 -10.32 -7.56
N PRO A 49 12.89 -9.41 -8.38
CA PRO A 49 12.55 -8.07 -7.92
C PRO A 49 11.31 -8.10 -7.01
N VAL A 50 11.37 -7.34 -5.92
CA VAL A 50 10.24 -7.19 -5.00
C VAL A 50 9.68 -5.77 -5.12
N GLU A 51 8.40 -5.66 -5.49
CA GLU A 51 7.69 -4.37 -5.51
C GLU A 51 7.06 -4.09 -4.14
N GLY A 52 7.48 -2.99 -3.50
CA GLY A 52 6.91 -2.55 -2.21
C GLY A 52 5.62 -1.72 -2.34
N LEU A 53 5.09 -1.58 -3.55
CA LEU A 53 3.93 -0.74 -3.84
C LEU A 53 2.64 -1.52 -3.63
N SER A 54 1.63 -0.85 -3.09
CA SER A 54 0.28 -1.42 -3.10
C SER A 54 -0.25 -1.51 -4.54
N PRO A 55 -1.17 -2.45 -4.83
CA PRO A 55 -1.80 -2.53 -6.15
C PRO A 55 -2.48 -1.22 -6.59
N TYR A 56 -2.94 -0.40 -5.64
CA TYR A 56 -3.51 0.90 -5.95
C TYR A 56 -2.44 1.90 -6.41
N GLU A 57 -1.30 1.94 -5.71
CA GLU A 57 -0.18 2.83 -6.06
C GLU A 57 0.45 2.45 -7.40
N SER A 58 0.49 1.16 -7.74
CA SER A 58 0.96 0.73 -9.06
C SER A 58 0.06 1.23 -10.19
N PHE A 59 -1.27 1.25 -10.01
CA PHE A 59 -2.19 1.89 -10.98
C PHE A 59 -2.01 3.39 -11.07
N VAL A 60 -1.75 4.07 -9.95
CA VAL A 60 -1.45 5.51 -9.94
C VAL A 60 -0.19 5.81 -10.76
N GLN A 61 0.86 5.00 -10.62
CA GLN A 61 2.10 5.18 -11.39
C GLN A 61 1.93 4.88 -12.88
N ARG A 62 1.08 3.89 -13.23
CA ARG A 62 0.84 3.48 -14.62
C ARG A 62 -0.31 4.25 -15.28
N LYS A 63 -0.60 5.48 -14.84
CA LYS A 63 -1.75 6.29 -15.31
C LYS A 63 -1.84 6.40 -16.84
N ASP A 64 -0.71 6.46 -17.52
CA ASP A 64 -0.64 6.57 -18.99
C ASP A 64 -1.04 5.28 -19.73
N GLN A 65 -0.97 4.14 -19.04
CA GLN A 65 -1.36 2.82 -19.57
C GLN A 65 -2.84 2.49 -19.25
N LEU A 66 -3.51 3.32 -18.45
CA LEU A 66 -4.91 3.05 -18.09
C LEU A 66 -5.84 3.33 -19.29
N PRO A 67 -6.93 2.55 -19.41
CA PRO A 67 -7.99 2.85 -20.37
C PRO A 67 -8.53 4.27 -20.18
N LYS A 68 -8.89 4.94 -21.28
CA LYS A 68 -9.37 6.34 -21.27
C LYS A 68 -10.61 6.57 -20.38
N ASN A 69 -11.38 5.52 -20.12
CA ASN A 69 -12.58 5.53 -19.27
C ASN A 69 -12.29 5.25 -17.79
N LEU A 70 -11.03 4.99 -17.40
CA LEU A 70 -10.64 4.71 -16.02
C LEU A 70 -9.72 5.82 -15.50
N HIS A 71 -10.18 6.54 -14.48
CA HIS A 71 -9.38 7.57 -13.82
C HIS A 71 -9.16 7.21 -12.34
N VAL A 72 -7.89 7.10 -11.93
CA VAL A 72 -7.50 6.82 -10.55
C VAL A 72 -7.15 8.13 -9.85
N ILE A 73 -7.71 8.35 -8.65
CA ILE A 73 -7.54 9.59 -7.88
C ILE A 73 -6.63 9.29 -6.68
N PRO A 74 -5.32 9.57 -6.75
CA PRO A 74 -4.37 9.16 -5.71
C PRO A 74 -4.65 9.82 -4.36
N ASN A 75 -5.07 11.08 -4.40
CA ASN A 75 -5.41 11.84 -3.21
C ASN A 75 -6.86 11.58 -2.84
N TYR A 76 -7.07 11.19 -1.60
CA TYR A 76 -8.40 10.93 -1.11
C TYR A 76 -9.19 12.24 -0.99
N VAL A 77 -10.16 12.43 -1.88
CA VAL A 77 -11.07 13.59 -1.85
C VAL A 77 -12.29 13.20 -1.02
N ARG A 78 -12.46 13.87 0.11
CA ARG A 78 -13.68 13.79 0.93
C ARG A 78 -14.42 15.09 0.86
N PHE A 79 -15.73 14.99 0.73
CA PHE A 79 -16.61 16.13 0.87
C PHE A 79 -16.51 16.69 2.29
N ASN A 80 -16.27 17.99 2.38
CA ASN A 80 -16.35 18.77 3.59
C ASN A 80 -17.10 20.07 3.25
N PRO A 81 -18.28 20.32 3.85
CA PRO A 81 -19.15 21.43 3.47
C PRO A 81 -18.49 22.81 3.61
N GLU A 82 -17.49 22.95 4.48
CA GLU A 82 -16.79 24.23 4.69
C GLU A 82 -15.73 24.51 3.63
N THR A 83 -15.09 23.47 3.08
CA THR A 83 -13.94 23.62 2.19
C THR A 83 -14.26 23.31 0.73
N ASP A 84 -15.32 22.55 0.48
CA ASP A 84 -15.69 22.08 -0.85
C ASP A 84 -16.75 23.00 -1.48
N THR A 85 -16.31 23.90 -2.35
CA THR A 85 -17.15 24.90 -3.03
C THR A 85 -17.63 24.46 -4.41
N PHE A 86 -17.23 23.28 -4.91
CA PHE A 86 -17.53 22.84 -6.28
C PHE A 86 -19.03 22.78 -6.60
N PHE A 87 -19.85 22.43 -5.61
CA PHE A 87 -21.32 22.37 -5.74
C PHE A 87 -22.01 23.29 -4.73
N GLY A 88 -21.38 24.42 -4.36
CA GLY A 88 -21.93 25.36 -3.37
C GLY A 88 -22.13 24.73 -1.99
N GLY A 89 -21.28 23.78 -1.60
CA GLY A 89 -21.39 23.08 -0.32
C GLY A 89 -22.57 22.09 -0.23
N VAL A 90 -23.23 21.76 -1.34
CA VAL A 90 -24.31 20.76 -1.38
C VAL A 90 -23.76 19.42 -1.87
N ASN A 91 -23.99 18.35 -1.10
CA ASN A 91 -23.66 16.98 -1.49
C ASN A 91 -24.92 16.16 -1.76
N ALA A 92 -24.75 14.96 -2.35
CA ALA A 92 -25.87 14.04 -2.62
C ALA A 92 -26.49 13.43 -1.34
N TYR A 93 -25.86 13.62 -0.17
CA TYR A 93 -26.24 12.99 1.10
C TYR A 93 -26.26 14.03 2.24
N PRO A 94 -27.23 14.97 2.22
CA PRO A 94 -27.32 16.02 3.22
C PRO A 94 -27.53 15.45 4.62
N GLY A 95 -26.91 16.06 5.62
CA GLY A 95 -27.01 15.62 7.02
C GLY A 95 -26.16 14.40 7.38
N THR A 96 -25.49 13.75 6.42
CA THR A 96 -24.64 12.57 6.67
C THR A 96 -23.22 12.96 7.07
N SER A 97 -22.64 12.21 8.02
CA SER A 97 -21.25 12.42 8.48
C SER A 97 -20.24 11.67 7.62
N THR A 98 -19.08 12.28 7.37
CA THR A 98 -17.94 11.67 6.67
C THR A 98 -16.93 11.10 7.67
N ILE A 99 -17.24 9.92 8.22
CA ILE A 99 -16.47 9.30 9.31
C ILE A 99 -15.20 8.65 8.77
N VAL A 100 -14.02 9.02 9.29
CA VAL A 100 -12.76 8.33 8.96
C VAL A 100 -12.57 7.20 9.96
N THR A 101 -12.66 5.97 9.49
CA THR A 101 -12.45 4.77 10.30
C THR A 101 -10.96 4.44 10.40
N GLY A 102 -10.50 4.10 11.60
CA GLY A 102 -9.12 3.69 11.86
C GLY A 102 -8.17 4.82 12.28
N LEU A 103 -7.30 4.53 13.26
CA LEU A 103 -6.44 5.51 13.90
C LEU A 103 -5.43 6.17 12.94
N LYS A 104 -4.79 5.36 12.09
CA LYS A 104 -3.83 5.84 11.07
C LYS A 104 -4.50 6.75 10.05
N ALA A 105 -5.68 6.36 9.56
CA ALA A 105 -6.44 7.14 8.59
C ALA A 105 -6.95 8.45 9.21
N LYS A 106 -7.41 8.43 10.46
CA LYS A 106 -7.87 9.63 11.19
C LYS A 106 -6.76 10.67 11.39
N LYS A 107 -5.49 10.23 11.50
CA LYS A 107 -4.33 11.14 11.52
C LYS A 107 -4.06 11.78 10.16
N LYS A 108 -4.28 11.04 9.06
CA LYS A 108 -3.98 11.48 7.69
C LYS A 108 -5.12 12.29 7.07
N PHE A 109 -6.37 12.01 7.44
CA PHE A 109 -7.56 12.57 6.81
C PHE A 109 -8.48 13.20 7.84
N LYS A 110 -8.97 14.41 7.54
CA LYS A 110 -9.96 15.09 8.38
C LYS A 110 -11.34 14.49 8.09
N GLY A 111 -11.99 13.98 9.14
CA GLY A 111 -13.41 13.62 9.07
C GLY A 111 -14.30 14.84 9.28
N TYR A 112 -15.56 14.74 8.86
CA TYR A 112 -16.59 15.73 9.14
C TYR A 112 -17.75 15.04 9.87
N THR A 113 -18.19 15.62 10.99
CA THR A 113 -19.35 15.14 11.75
C THR A 113 -20.49 16.13 11.59
N SER A 114 -21.55 15.69 10.92
CA SER A 114 -22.78 16.44 10.75
C SER A 114 -23.68 16.25 11.98
N SER A 115 -24.26 17.34 12.48
CA SER A 115 -25.29 17.33 13.52
C SER A 115 -26.64 17.74 12.92
N PRO A 116 -27.31 16.85 12.17
CA PRO A 116 -28.56 17.21 11.52
C PRO A 116 -29.67 17.37 12.57
N THR A 117 -30.43 18.46 12.47
CA THR A 117 -31.68 18.66 13.21
C THR A 117 -32.85 18.45 12.25
N TRP A 118 -33.89 17.76 12.70
CA TRP A 118 -35.09 17.56 11.89
C TRP A 118 -35.93 18.85 11.86
N PRO A 119 -36.54 19.25 10.73
CA PRO A 119 -36.40 18.68 9.38
C PRO A 119 -35.05 19.05 8.74
N TYR A 120 -34.54 18.16 7.88
CA TYR A 120 -33.24 18.32 7.21
C TYR A 120 -33.29 19.43 6.15
N ILE A 121 -33.22 20.70 6.58
CA ILE A 121 -33.23 21.86 5.68
C ILE A 121 -31.78 22.21 5.34
N THR A 122 -31.42 22.13 4.06
CA THR A 122 -30.19 22.72 3.54
C THR A 122 -30.47 24.19 3.21
N THR A 123 -30.20 25.12 4.13
CA THR A 123 -30.30 26.55 3.82
C THR A 123 -29.17 26.94 2.87
N SER A 124 -29.48 27.04 1.58
CA SER A 124 -28.61 27.67 0.59
C SER A 124 -28.79 29.19 0.69
N THR A 125 -27.85 29.86 1.33
CA THR A 125 -27.70 31.32 1.28
C THR A 125 -26.49 31.66 0.43
#